data_AF-A0A316VI19-F1
#
_entry.id   AF-A0A316VI19-F1
#
_cell.length_a   1.000
_cell.length_b   1.000
_cell.length_c   1.000
_cell.angle_alpha   90.00
_cell.angle_beta   90.00
_cell.angle_gamma   90.00
#
_symmetry.space_group_name_H-M   'P 1'
#
loop_
_entity.id
_entity.type
_entity.pdbx_description
1 polymer ?
#
loop_
_entity_poly.entity_id
_entity_poly.type
_entity_poly.pdbx_seq_one_letter_code
_entity_poly.pdbx_strand_id
1 'polypeptide(L)' 'MSRPGVPANIANVSAPVAGSVKMFGKWDASEVEVKDISLTDYIALRNAVYVPHTAGRYANKSFKKATMPIVERLVNW' A
#
# COMPACT_ATOMS: atom_id res chain seq x y z
N MET A 1 26.51 1.87 -20.07
CA MET A 1 25.45 2.75 -20.61
C MET A 1 24.43 2.99 -19.53
N SER A 2 24.52 4.14 -18.86
CA SER A 2 23.58 4.59 -17.82
C SER A 2 22.27 5.04 -18.46
N ARG A 3 21.13 4.50 -18.00
CA ARG A 3 19.80 4.97 -18.42
C ARG A 3 19.60 6.40 -17.89
N PRO A 4 19.41 7.41 -18.75
CA PRO A 4 19.13 8.77 -18.31
C PRO A 4 17.64 8.91 -17.98
N GLY A 5 17.31 9.46 -16.81
CA GLY A 5 15.95 9.97 -16.56
C GLY A 5 15.32 9.72 -15.18
N VAL A 6 16.03 9.19 -14.18
CA VAL A 6 15.44 9.10 -12.83
C VAL A 6 15.78 10.38 -12.05
N PRO A 7 14.80 11.20 -11.64
CA PRO A 7 15.07 12.40 -10.86
C PRO A 7 15.69 12.03 -9.51
N ALA A 8 16.73 12.77 -9.09
CA ALA A 8 17.54 12.54 -7.89
C ALA A 8 16.72 12.36 -6.59
N ASN A 9 15.48 12.89 -6.54
CA ASN A 9 14.58 12.73 -5.41
C ASN A 9 14.05 11.29 -5.20
N ILE A 10 14.07 10.41 -6.21
CA ILE A 10 13.67 9.00 -6.07
C ILE A 10 14.80 8.15 -5.44
N ALA A 11 16.07 8.49 -5.71
CA ALA A 11 17.21 7.68 -5.27
C ALA A 11 17.37 7.66 -3.74
N ASN A 12 16.91 8.71 -3.04
CA ASN A 12 16.90 8.76 -1.57
C ASN A 12 15.70 8.03 -0.93
N VAL A 13 14.75 7.52 -1.72
CA VAL A 13 13.58 6.75 -1.24
C VAL A 13 13.84 5.23 -1.31
N SER A 14 14.93 4.81 -1.94
CA SER A 14 15.24 3.41 -2.21
C SER A 14 16.43 2.90 -1.40
N ALA A 15 16.30 2.89 -0.08
CA ALA A 15 16.97 1.89 0.74
C ALA A 15 15.93 1.31 1.69
N PRO A 16 15.34 0.13 1.42
CA PRO A 16 14.52 -0.53 2.40
C PRO A 16 15.42 -0.84 3.60
N VAL A 17 15.14 -0.23 4.75
CA VAL A 17 15.60 -0.74 6.03
C VAL A 17 15.08 -2.18 6.07
N ALA A 18 16.00 -3.15 6.11
CA ALA A 18 15.68 -4.56 6.06
C ALA A 18 14.67 -4.90 7.18
N GLY A 19 13.39 -5.05 6.82
CA GLY A 19 12.35 -5.51 7.74
C GLY A 19 10.98 -4.86 7.65
N SER A 20 10.82 -3.62 7.15
CA SER A 20 9.50 -2.95 7.12
C SER A 20 9.15 -2.33 5.78
N VAL A 21 8.03 -2.78 5.20
CA VAL A 21 7.46 -2.21 3.97
C VAL A 21 6.73 -0.93 4.33
N LYS A 22 7.32 0.22 3.97
CA LYS A 22 6.68 1.54 4.14
C LYS A 22 5.90 1.93 2.90
N MET A 23 4.68 2.40 3.09
CA MET A 23 3.82 2.92 2.01
C MET A 23 4.43 4.20 1.44
N PHE A 24 4.54 4.27 0.11
CA PHE A 24 5.21 5.36 -0.62
C PHE A 24 6.66 5.63 -0.16
N GLY A 25 7.30 4.67 0.52
CA GLY A 25 8.64 4.82 1.09
C GLY A 25 8.75 5.82 2.24
N LYS A 26 7.63 6.36 2.75
CA LYS A 26 7.61 7.41 3.79
C LYS A 26 6.74 7.05 4.98
N TRP A 27 5.59 6.42 4.74
CA TRP A 27 4.55 6.21 5.74
C TRP A 27 4.56 4.76 6.24
N ASP A 28 4.47 4.56 7.54
CA ASP A 28 4.26 3.24 8.11
C ASP A 28 2.76 2.95 8.27
N ALA A 29 2.32 1.78 7.84
CA ALA A 29 0.91 1.38 7.95
C ALA A 29 0.55 0.93 9.37
N SER A 30 1.55 0.56 10.19
CA SER A 30 1.36 0.12 11.57
C SER A 30 0.99 1.25 12.55
N GLU A 31 1.23 2.51 12.18
CA GLU A 31 0.86 3.68 12.99
C GLU A 31 -0.64 3.97 12.96
N VAL A 32 -1.38 3.36 12.02
CA VAL A 32 -2.81 3.62 11.83
C VAL A 32 -3.64 2.52 12.47
N GLU A 33 -4.48 2.89 13.42
CA GLU A 33 -5.42 2.00 14.09
C GLU A 33 -6.87 2.32 13.72
N VAL A 34 -7.70 1.28 13.53
CA VAL A 34 -9.13 1.42 13.29
C VAL A 34 -9.85 1.48 14.65
N LYS A 35 -10.51 2.61 14.93
CA LYS A 35 -11.20 2.82 16.22
C LYS A 35 -12.52 2.03 16.35
N ASP A 36 -13.18 1.74 15.24
CA ASP A 36 -14.46 1.03 15.20
C ASP A 36 -14.24 -0.47 14.93
N ILE A 37 -14.72 -1.30 15.85
CA ILE A 37 -14.58 -2.76 15.76
C ILE A 37 -15.27 -3.33 14.51
N SER A 38 -16.38 -2.76 14.08
CA SER A 38 -17.15 -3.27 12.93
C SER A 38 -16.41 -3.10 11.59
N LEU A 39 -15.50 -2.12 11.51
CA LEU A 39 -14.75 -1.79 10.31
C LEU A 39 -13.41 -2.53 10.23
N THR A 40 -12.98 -3.19 11.31
CA THR A 40 -11.66 -3.82 11.42
C THR A 40 -11.46 -4.90 10.35
N ASP A 41 -12.49 -5.68 10.05
CA ASP A 41 -12.42 -6.74 9.03
C ASP A 41 -12.53 -6.21 7.59
N TYR A 42 -13.00 -4.98 7.41
CA TYR A 42 -13.27 -4.37 6.09
C TYR A 42 -12.20 -3.38 5.63
N ILE A 43 -11.27 -2.99 6.50
CA ILE A 43 -10.18 -2.06 6.21
C ILE A 43 -8.85 -2.81 6.27
N ALA A 44 -8.28 -3.12 5.11
CA ALA A 44 -6.98 -3.78 5.02
C ALA A 44 -5.82 -2.79 5.23
N LEU A 45 -5.32 -2.70 6.47
CA LEU A 45 -4.11 -1.93 6.86
C LEU A 45 -2.84 -2.79 6.97
N ARG A 46 -2.99 -4.09 7.25
CA ARG A 46 -1.85 -5.02 7.46
C ARG A 46 -1.11 -5.39 6.18
N ASN A 47 -1.69 -5.10 5.03
CA ASN A 47 -1.13 -5.38 3.71
C ASN A 47 -0.44 -4.11 3.17
N ALA A 48 0.67 -3.70 3.79
CA ALA A 48 1.43 -2.55 3.34
C ALA A 48 2.02 -2.81 1.94
N VAL A 49 1.76 -1.91 1.00
CA VAL A 49 2.26 -1.96 -0.38
C VAL A 49 3.05 -0.69 -0.67
N TYR A 50 4.17 -0.80 -1.39
CA TYR A 50 4.96 0.37 -1.77
C TYR A 50 4.19 1.34 -2.69
N VAL A 51 3.44 0.79 -3.65
CA VAL A 51 2.66 1.52 -4.65
C VAL A 51 1.21 1.06 -4.54
N PRO A 52 0.21 1.96 -4.62
CA PRO A 52 -1.20 1.63 -4.41
C PRO A 52 -1.84 0.93 -5.62
N HIS A 53 -1.10 0.08 -6.32
CA HIS A 53 -1.59 -0.65 -7.49
C HIS A 53 -1.03 -2.08 -7.48
N THR A 54 -1.79 -3.01 -6.89
CA THR A 54 -1.41 -4.44 -6.85
C THR A 54 -1.96 -5.25 -8.01
N ALA A 55 -2.82 -4.66 -8.86
CA ALA A 55 -3.51 -5.35 -9.96
C ALA A 55 -4.27 -6.61 -9.51
N GLY A 56 -4.72 -6.64 -8.25
CA GLY A 56 -5.36 -7.80 -7.66
C GLY A 56 -6.79 -8.01 -8.18
N ARG A 57 -7.18 -9.27 -8.38
CA ARG A 57 -8.53 -9.65 -8.81
C ARG A 57 -9.49 -9.73 -7.62
N TYR A 58 -9.87 -8.57 -7.10
CA TYR A 58 -10.72 -8.43 -5.90
C TYR A 58 -12.23 -8.46 -6.20
N ALA A 59 -12.64 -8.35 -7.46
CA ALA A 59 -14.05 -8.38 -7.86
C ALA A 59 -14.62 -9.80 -8.11
N ASN A 60 -13.76 -10.81 -8.26
CA ASN A 60 -14.18 -12.15 -8.68
C ASN A 60 -15.00 -12.94 -7.63
N LYS A 61 -14.95 -12.53 -6.35
CA LYS A 61 -15.69 -13.18 -5.26
C LYS A 61 -16.24 -12.10 -4.33
N SER A 62 -17.43 -12.35 -3.77
CA SER A 62 -18.03 -11.49 -2.74
C SER A 62 -17.07 -11.31 -1.56
N PHE A 63 -17.08 -10.12 -0.96
CA PHE A 63 -16.22 -9.69 0.16
C PHE A 63 -14.71 -9.64 -0.11
N LYS A 64 -14.23 -10.08 -1.28
CA LYS A 64 -12.80 -10.01 -1.60
C LYS A 64 -12.30 -8.56 -1.79
N LYS A 65 -13.20 -7.59 -1.98
CA LYS A 65 -12.87 -6.15 -1.91
C LYS A 65 -12.45 -5.68 -0.51
N ALA A 66 -12.80 -6.40 0.56
CA ALA A 66 -12.38 -6.07 1.92
C ALA A 66 -10.87 -6.24 2.12
N THR A 67 -10.25 -7.21 1.43
CA THR A 67 -8.82 -7.52 1.54
C THR A 67 -7.93 -6.69 0.61
N MET A 68 -8.53 -5.94 -0.31
CA MET A 68 -7.83 -5.00 -1.19
C MET A 68 -7.24 -3.86 -0.35
N PRO A 69 -5.97 -3.46 -0.58
CA PRO A 69 -5.36 -2.35 0.13
C PRO A 69 -6.24 -1.11 0.07
N ILE A 70 -6.48 -0.46 1.22
CA ILE A 70 -7.45 0.64 1.31
C ILE A 70 -7.11 1.79 0.35
N VAL A 71 -5.83 2.05 0.10
CA VAL A 71 -5.39 3.10 -0.81
C VAL A 71 -5.62 2.72 -2.28
N GLU A 72 -5.48 1.45 -2.64
CA GLU A 72 -5.83 0.99 -3.99
C GLU A 72 -7.34 1.11 -4.23
N ARG A 73 -8.16 0.81 -3.20
CA ARG A 73 -9.62 0.99 -3.28
C ARG A 73 -10.02 2.46 -3.48
N LEU A 74 -9.31 3.37 -2.81
CA LEU A 74 -9.56 4.80 -2.91
C LEU A 74 -9.18 5.36 -4.28
N VAL A 75 -8.12 4.86 -4.91
CA VAL A 75 -7.70 5.26 -6.26
C VAL A 75 -8.63 4.70 -7.35
N ASN A 76 -9.20 3.52 -7.12
CA ASN A 76 -10.15 2.87 -8.04
C ASN A 76 -11.61 3.37 -7.87
N TRP A 77 -11.81 4.55 -7.27
CA TRP A 77 -13.11 5.20 -7.22
C TRP A 77 -13.49 5.74 -8.60
#